data_AF-A0A1Q1FNX2-F1
#
_entry.id   AF-A0A1Q1FNX2-F1
#
_cell.length_a   1.000
_cell.length_b   1.000
_cell.length_c   1.000
_cell.angle_alpha   90.00
_cell.angle_beta   90.00
_cell.angle_gamma   90.00
#
_symmetry.space_group_name_H-M   'P 1'
#
loop_
_entity.id
_entity.type
_entity.pdbx_description
1 polymer ?
#
loop_
_entity_poly.entity_id
_entity_poly.type
_entity_poly.pdbx_seq_one_letter_code
_entity_poly.pdbx_strand_id
1 'polypeptide(L)'
;MRSSAPAAATRRQRNILERLRSLASDGVVPDLRVERWSSRVTVSADGDDGDRGPVALYEEFETAVERADARLEPFFETREAVGGLLSAGPPTDRVIVFPVVALTVRRDGEVTGLFPCWNDGTHHSVEDALDALATDAADPENL
;
A
#
# COMPACT_ATOMS: atom_id res chain seq x y z
N MET A 1 2.67 5.02 -4.07
CA MET A 1 3.01 6.01 -3.03
C MET A 1 2.17 7.27 -3.20
N ARG A 2 1.98 8.07 -2.14
CA ARG A 2 1.16 9.29 -2.22
C ARG A 2 1.73 10.32 -3.21
N SER A 3 0.87 10.89 -4.05
CA SER A 3 1.22 11.94 -5.02
C SER A 3 1.62 13.27 -4.36
N SER A 4 1.06 13.56 -3.19
CA SER A 4 1.46 14.72 -2.37
C SER A 4 1.66 14.29 -0.91
N ALA A 5 2.68 14.87 -0.28
CA ALA A 5 3.02 14.64 1.12
C ALA A 5 3.78 15.84 1.68
N PRO A 6 3.81 16.03 3.02
CA PRO A 6 4.68 17.03 3.64
C PRO A 6 6.16 16.81 3.31
N ALA A 7 6.97 17.87 3.34
CA ALA A 7 8.37 17.84 2.88
C ALA A 7 9.22 16.70 3.50
N ALA A 8 9.04 16.40 4.79
CA ALA A 8 9.74 15.30 5.44
C ALA A 8 9.37 13.93 4.84
N ALA A 9 8.08 13.71 4.56
CA ALA A 9 7.57 12.51 3.92
C ALA A 9 8.01 12.41 2.45
N THR A 10 8.06 13.54 1.72
CA THR A 10 8.60 13.57 0.35
C THR A 10 10.08 13.20 0.29
N ARG A 11 10.89 13.60 1.28
CA ARG A 11 12.29 13.17 1.38
C ARG A 11 12.39 11.66 1.59
N ARG A 12 11.57 11.10 2.47
CA ARG A 12 11.50 9.64 2.68
C ARG A 12 11.09 8.89 1.41
N GLN A 13 10.04 9.35 0.73
CA GLN A 13 9.60 8.79 -0.57
C GLN A 13 10.73 8.78 -1.60
N ARG A 14 11.48 9.89 -1.71
CA ARG A 14 12.59 10.02 -2.64
C ARG A 14 13.71 9.02 -2.31
N ASN A 15 14.11 8.93 -1.04
CA ASN A 15 15.15 7.98 -0.62
C ASN A 15 14.75 6.53 -0.93
N ILE A 16 13.52 6.13 -0.61
CA ILE A 16 12.99 4.80 -0.92
C ILE A 16 13.04 4.53 -2.43
N LEU A 17 12.57 5.47 -3.27
CA LEU A 17 12.62 5.31 -4.72
C LEU A 17 14.04 5.24 -5.28
N GLU A 18 14.97 6.04 -4.75
CA GLU A 18 16.37 6.02 -5.16
C GLU A 18 17.02 4.67 -4.83
N ARG A 19 16.77 4.13 -3.64
CA ARG A 19 17.23 2.78 -3.24
C ARG A 19 16.67 1.69 -4.16
N LEU A 20 15.36 1.68 -4.40
CA LEU A 20 14.72 0.71 -5.31
C LEU A 20 15.27 0.80 -6.74
N ARG A 21 15.53 2.02 -7.23
CA ARG A 21 16.12 2.22 -8.56
C ARG A 21 17.56 1.73 -8.64
N SER A 22 18.34 1.88 -7.57
CA SER A 22 19.68 1.28 -7.50
C SER A 22 19.58 -0.24 -7.59
N LEU A 23 18.77 -0.86 -6.73
CA LEU A 23 18.55 -2.31 -6.72
C LEU A 23 18.06 -2.84 -8.07
N ALA A 24 17.18 -2.09 -8.75
CA ALA A 24 16.73 -2.44 -10.10
C ALA A 24 17.85 -2.32 -11.14
N SER A 25 18.70 -1.29 -11.04
CA SER A 25 19.86 -1.13 -11.93
C SER A 25 20.91 -2.23 -11.73
N ASP A 26 21.03 -2.73 -10.50
CA ASP A 26 21.93 -3.83 -10.13
C ASP A 26 21.32 -5.21 -10.47
N GLY A 27 20.09 -5.25 -11.01
CA GLY A 27 19.41 -6.47 -11.44
C GLY A 27 18.70 -7.25 -10.33
N VAL A 28 18.70 -6.73 -9.09
CA VAL A 28 18.03 -7.36 -7.94
C VAL A 28 16.51 -7.23 -8.05
N VAL A 29 16.02 -6.10 -8.56
CA VAL A 29 14.58 -5.86 -8.79
C VAL A 29 14.33 -5.76 -10.30
N PRO A 30 14.02 -6.86 -10.99
CA PRO A 30 13.94 -6.89 -12.44
C PRO A 30 12.74 -6.10 -13.01
N ASP A 31 11.64 -5.98 -12.26
CA ASP A 31 10.47 -5.19 -12.64
C ASP A 31 10.04 -4.27 -11.49
N LEU A 32 10.43 -2.99 -11.57
CA LEU A 32 10.03 -1.96 -10.62
C LEU A 32 8.85 -1.15 -11.16
N ARG A 33 7.68 -1.31 -10.54
CA ARG A 33 6.48 -0.51 -10.83
C ARG A 33 6.20 0.48 -9.71
N VAL A 34 5.84 1.72 -10.07
CA VAL A 34 5.56 2.79 -9.11
C VAL A 34 4.17 3.36 -9.38
N GLU A 35 3.21 2.94 -8.56
CA GLU A 35 1.86 3.48 -8.56
C GLU A 35 1.76 4.74 -7.70
N ARG A 36 0.85 5.66 -8.06
CA ARG A 36 0.60 6.89 -7.30
C ARG A 36 -0.86 7.02 -6.89
N TRP A 37 -1.08 7.45 -5.66
CA TRP A 37 -2.41 7.62 -5.07
C TRP A 37 -2.56 8.95 -4.35
N SER A 38 -3.79 9.43 -4.23
CA SER A 38 -4.14 10.54 -3.34
C SER A 38 -3.98 10.13 -1.88
N SER A 39 -3.92 11.09 -0.95
CA SER A 39 -3.82 10.75 0.49
C SER A 39 -5.05 10.00 1.04
N ARG A 40 -6.19 10.17 0.37
CA ARG A 40 -7.48 9.57 0.70
C ARG A 40 -8.18 9.29 -0.62
N VAL A 41 -8.66 8.07 -0.78
CA VAL A 41 -9.43 7.63 -1.93
C VAL A 41 -10.85 7.38 -1.46
N THR A 42 -11.81 8.08 -2.06
CA THR A 42 -13.23 7.86 -1.80
C THR A 42 -13.74 6.80 -2.75
N VAL A 43 -14.38 5.78 -2.20
CA VAL A 43 -15.11 4.74 -2.91
C VAL A 43 -16.58 5.14 -2.82
N SER A 44 -17.14 5.47 -3.98
CA SER A 44 -18.56 5.81 -4.10
C SER A 44 -19.40 4.55 -3.97
N ALA A 45 -20.47 4.62 -3.18
CA ALA A 45 -21.39 3.49 -3.07
C ALA A 45 -22.12 3.17 -4.40
N ASP A 46 -22.20 4.14 -5.31
CA ASP A 46 -22.85 4.00 -6.62
C ASP A 46 -21.90 3.51 -7.73
N GLY A 47 -20.63 3.22 -7.41
CA GLY A 47 -19.66 2.59 -8.31
C GLY A 47 -19.05 3.50 -9.39
N ASP A 48 -19.32 4.81 -9.34
CA ASP A 48 -18.64 5.81 -10.18
C ASP A 48 -17.31 6.25 -9.53
N ASP A 49 -16.35 5.33 -9.53
CA ASP A 49 -15.04 5.58 -8.93
C ASP A 49 -14.07 6.17 -9.96
N GLY A 50 -13.78 7.48 -9.82
CA GLY A 50 -12.69 8.15 -10.54
C GLY A 50 -11.29 7.62 -10.17
N ASP A 51 -11.17 6.92 -9.04
CA ASP A 51 -9.93 6.36 -8.48
C ASP A 51 -9.90 4.81 -8.52
N ARG A 52 -10.49 4.18 -9.56
CA ARG A 52 -10.55 2.70 -9.69
C ARG A 52 -9.22 1.97 -9.48
N GLY A 53 -8.09 2.56 -9.91
CA GLY A 53 -6.76 1.94 -9.79
C GLY A 53 -6.34 1.70 -8.33
N PRO A 54 -6.20 2.76 -7.52
CA PRO A 54 -5.93 2.63 -6.08
C PRO A 54 -6.92 1.74 -5.34
N VAL A 55 -8.23 1.81 -5.65
CA VAL A 55 -9.24 0.97 -5.00
C VAL A 55 -9.00 -0.52 -5.28
N ALA A 56 -8.79 -0.89 -6.55
CA ALA A 56 -8.49 -2.27 -6.92
C ALA A 56 -7.19 -2.78 -6.28
N LEU A 57 -6.16 -1.94 -6.16
CA LEU A 57 -4.93 -2.28 -5.44
C LEU A 57 -5.19 -2.55 -3.95
N TYR A 58 -6.03 -1.74 -3.31
CA TYR A 58 -6.37 -1.95 -1.90
C TYR A 58 -7.14 -3.26 -1.70
N GLU A 59 -8.13 -3.56 -2.55
CA GLU A 59 -8.89 -4.81 -2.49
C GLU A 59 -7.99 -6.04 -2.72
N GLU A 60 -7.01 -5.93 -3.62
CA GLU A 60 -5.98 -6.95 -3.80
C GLU A 60 -5.17 -7.16 -2.52
N PHE A 61 -4.75 -6.06 -1.85
CA PHE A 61 -3.99 -6.14 -0.61
C PHE A 61 -4.80 -6.71 0.53
N GLU A 62 -6.09 -6.35 0.66
CA GLU A 62 -7.00 -6.97 1.64
C GLU A 62 -7.06 -8.49 1.43
N THR A 63 -7.28 -8.92 0.20
CA THR A 63 -7.34 -10.35 -0.12
C THR A 63 -6.01 -11.05 0.16
N ALA A 64 -4.87 -10.40 -0.07
CA ALA A 64 -3.55 -10.96 0.20
C ALA A 64 -3.29 -11.12 1.71
N VAL A 65 -3.59 -10.09 2.52
CA VAL A 65 -3.37 -10.17 3.96
C VAL A 65 -4.33 -11.13 4.67
N GLU A 66 -5.57 -11.26 4.18
CA GLU A 66 -6.53 -12.22 4.73
C GLU A 66 -6.06 -13.67 4.57
N ARG A 67 -5.42 -14.01 3.45
CA ARG A 67 -4.84 -15.34 3.23
C ARG A 67 -3.69 -15.66 4.19
N ALA A 68 -2.99 -14.62 4.64
CA ALA A 68 -1.80 -14.71 5.48
C ALA A 68 -2.08 -14.50 6.98
N ASP A 69 -3.34 -14.27 7.38
CA ASP A 69 -3.73 -13.78 8.73
C ASP A 69 -2.99 -12.50 9.15
N ALA A 70 -2.58 -11.69 8.17
CA ALA A 70 -1.92 -10.41 8.35
C ALA A 70 -2.95 -9.26 8.37
N ARG A 71 -2.50 -8.04 8.69
CA ARG A 71 -3.37 -6.86 8.78
C ARG A 71 -2.78 -5.64 8.09
N LEU A 72 -3.64 -4.92 7.36
CA LEU A 72 -3.32 -3.62 6.77
C LEU A 72 -3.36 -2.48 7.79
N GLU A 73 -4.25 -2.58 8.78
CA GLU A 73 -4.30 -1.63 9.88
C GLU A 73 -3.03 -1.74 10.74
N PRO A 74 -2.50 -0.60 11.24
CA PRO A 74 -3.05 0.76 11.15
C PRO A 74 -2.56 1.56 9.93
N PHE A 75 -1.87 0.94 8.97
CA PHE A 75 -1.18 1.68 7.90
C PHE A 75 -2.09 2.06 6.75
N PHE A 76 -3.01 1.17 6.41
CA PHE A 76 -4.17 1.49 5.59
C PHE A 76 -5.38 1.52 6.52
N GLU A 77 -6.11 2.63 6.50
CA GLU A 77 -7.31 2.78 7.32
C GLU A 77 -8.53 2.90 6.41
N THR A 78 -9.58 2.18 6.76
CA THR A 78 -10.89 2.31 6.12
C THR A 78 -11.83 3.05 7.06
N ARG A 79 -12.49 4.10 6.55
CA ARG A 79 -13.43 4.92 7.32
C ARG A 79 -14.73 5.06 6.55
N GLU A 80 -15.86 4.89 7.24
CA GLU A 80 -17.15 5.26 6.68
C GLU A 80 -17.23 6.80 6.60
N ALA A 81 -17.56 7.32 5.42
CA ALA A 81 -17.91 8.73 5.29
C ALA A 81 -19.32 8.89 5.86
N VAL A 82 -19.41 9.36 7.10
CA VAL A 82 -20.71 9.65 7.71
C VAL A 82 -21.35 10.81 6.95
N GLY A 83 -22.32 10.48 6.09
CA GLY A 83 -23.27 11.46 5.57
C GLY A 83 -23.95 12.13 6.77
N GLY A 84 -23.93 13.47 6.81
CA GLY A 84 -24.33 14.23 8.00
C GLY A 84 -25.65 13.78 8.64
N LEU A 85 -25.78 14.09 9.94
CA LEU A 85 -26.74 13.62 10.96
C LEU A 85 -28.26 13.58 10.64
N LEU A 86 -28.68 13.82 9.40
CA LEU A 86 -30.07 13.85 8.94
C LEU A 86 -30.45 12.77 7.91
N SER A 87 -29.54 11.85 7.55
CA SER A 87 -29.84 10.86 6.50
C SER A 87 -30.41 9.55 7.04
N ALA A 88 -31.73 9.39 6.91
CA ALA A 88 -32.36 8.08 6.71
C ALA A 88 -32.13 7.60 5.25
N GLY A 89 -30.86 7.55 4.82
CA GLY A 89 -30.47 7.64 3.41
C GLY A 89 -29.62 6.47 2.86
N PRO A 90 -29.42 6.42 1.53
CA PRO A 90 -28.70 5.36 0.78
C PRO A 90 -27.24 5.16 1.21
N PRO A 91 -26.56 4.08 0.76
CA PRO A 91 -25.26 3.66 1.29
C PRO A 91 -24.22 4.79 1.31
N THR A 92 -23.45 4.83 2.40
CA THR A 92 -22.41 5.83 2.66
C THR A 92 -21.14 5.52 1.88
N ASP A 93 -20.48 6.56 1.38
CA ASP A 93 -19.15 6.42 0.76
C ASP A 93 -18.15 5.84 1.76
N ARG A 94 -17.20 5.05 1.25
CA ARG A 94 -16.08 4.50 2.03
C ARG A 94 -14.83 5.29 1.69
N VAL A 95 -14.04 5.70 2.68
CA VAL A 95 -12.78 6.39 2.49
C VAL A 95 -11.61 5.48 2.89
N ILE A 96 -10.72 5.23 1.95
CA ILE A 96 -9.48 4.49 2.17
C ILE A 96 -8.33 5.48 2.35
N VAL A 97 -7.64 5.40 3.48
CA VAL A 97 -6.45 6.20 3.78
C VAL A 97 -5.22 5.33 3.53
N PHE A 98 -4.52 5.58 2.43
CA PHE A 98 -3.28 4.86 2.11
C PHE A 98 -2.09 5.40 2.88
N PRO A 99 -1.06 4.59 3.20
CA PRO A 99 0.19 5.10 3.75
C PRO A 99 0.90 6.01 2.74
N VAL A 100 1.88 6.77 3.23
CA VAL A 100 2.73 7.64 2.36
C VAL A 100 3.45 6.80 1.31
N VAL A 101 3.93 5.62 1.70
CA VAL A 101 4.55 4.61 0.84
C VAL A 101 4.03 3.25 1.28
N ALA A 102 3.70 2.43 0.30
CA ALA A 102 3.62 0.98 0.47
C ALA A 102 4.50 0.34 -0.62
N LEU A 103 5.10 -0.79 -0.28
CA LEU A 103 5.94 -1.62 -1.14
C LEU A 103 5.31 -3.02 -1.16
N THR A 104 5.20 -3.58 -2.36
CA THR A 104 4.77 -4.97 -2.56
C THR A 104 5.83 -5.75 -3.28
N VAL A 105 6.08 -6.97 -2.83
CA VAL A 105 6.82 -7.99 -3.57
C VAL A 105 5.81 -8.88 -4.26
N ARG A 106 6.07 -9.21 -5.52
CA ARG A 106 5.18 -10.02 -6.33
C ARG A 106 5.92 -11.17 -6.98
N ARG A 107 5.37 -12.37 -6.88
CA ARG A 107 5.85 -13.57 -7.57
C ARG A 107 4.68 -14.20 -8.32
N ASP A 108 4.92 -14.52 -9.60
CA ASP A 108 3.90 -15.11 -10.49
C ASP A 108 2.58 -14.32 -10.54
N GLY A 109 2.66 -13.01 -10.33
CA GLY A 109 1.51 -12.11 -10.32
C GLY A 109 0.80 -11.99 -8.96
N GLU A 110 1.16 -12.79 -7.96
CA GLU A 110 0.58 -12.74 -6.62
C GLU A 110 1.43 -11.87 -5.67
N VAL A 111 0.79 -11.23 -4.69
CA VAL A 111 1.47 -10.44 -3.66
C VAL A 111 1.96 -11.37 -2.57
N THR A 112 3.28 -11.55 -2.47
CA THR A 112 3.96 -12.40 -1.47
C THR A 112 4.61 -11.59 -0.35
N GLY A 113 4.75 -10.28 -0.54
CA GLY A 113 5.23 -9.36 0.48
C GLY A 113 4.49 -8.03 0.40
N LEU A 114 4.10 -7.49 1.55
CA LEU A 114 3.47 -6.17 1.68
C LEU A 114 4.05 -5.41 2.87
N PHE A 115 4.46 -4.17 2.61
CA PHE A 115 5.11 -3.32 3.59
C PHE A 115 4.59 -1.88 3.48
N PRO A 116 4.23 -1.20 4.58
CA PRO A 116 4.20 -1.72 5.93
C PRO A 116 3.01 -2.67 6.16
N CYS A 117 3.21 -3.73 6.95
CA CYS A 117 2.13 -4.59 7.41
C CYS A 117 2.40 -5.09 8.84
N TRP A 118 1.34 -5.61 9.48
CA TRP A 118 1.46 -6.44 10.66
C TRP A 118 1.19 -7.90 10.29
N ASN A 119 2.14 -8.78 10.58
CA ASN A 119 1.96 -10.22 10.49
C ASN A 119 2.53 -10.88 11.76
N ASP A 120 1.79 -11.82 12.34
CA ASP A 120 2.17 -12.57 13.55
C ASP A 120 2.72 -11.69 14.69
N GLY A 121 2.05 -10.56 14.95
CA GLY A 121 2.46 -9.62 16.00
C GLY A 121 3.80 -8.91 15.75
N THR A 122 4.32 -8.98 14.52
CA THR A 122 5.54 -8.29 14.08
C THR A 122 5.18 -7.21 13.06
N HIS A 123 5.75 -6.02 13.24
CA HIS A 123 5.65 -4.94 12.27
C HIS A 123 6.78 -5.09 11.25
N HIS A 124 6.41 -5.20 9.98
CA HIS A 124 7.34 -5.21 8.86
C HIS A 124 7.27 -3.86 8.15
N SER A 125 8.37 -3.10 8.18
CA SER A 125 8.44 -1.76 7.57
C SER A 125 8.92 -1.81 6.11
N VAL A 126 8.74 -0.71 5.38
CA VAL A 126 9.30 -0.58 4.02
C VAL A 126 10.82 -0.61 4.04
N GLU A 127 11.43 -0.07 5.09
CA GLU A 127 12.88 -0.09 5.28
C GLU A 127 13.41 -1.51 5.48
N ASP A 128 12.70 -2.36 6.24
CA ASP A 128 13.09 -3.77 6.43
C ASP A 128 13.11 -4.53 5.10
N ALA A 129 12.12 -4.29 4.22
CA ALA A 129 12.10 -4.87 2.89
C ALA A 129 13.25 -4.39 2.00
N LEU A 130 13.60 -3.09 2.07
CA LEU A 130 14.74 -2.55 1.33
C LEU A 130 16.07 -3.07 1.82
N ASP A 131 16.20 -3.30 3.12
CA ASP A 131 17.39 -3.85 3.73
C ASP A 131 17.52 -5.33 3.36
N ALA A 132 16.43 -6.11 3.44
CA ALA A 132 16.38 -7.49 3.00
C ALA A 132 16.80 -7.65 1.52
N LEU A 133 16.23 -6.86 0.61
CA LEU A 133 16.61 -6.86 -0.82
C LEU A 133 18.09 -6.48 -1.05
N ALA A 134 18.68 -5.67 -0.16
CA ALA A 134 20.07 -5.25 -0.30
C ALA A 134 21.07 -6.28 0.28
N THR A 135 20.64 -7.11 1.23
CA THR A 135 21.52 -8.03 1.95
C THR A 135 21.33 -9.50 1.57
N ASP A 136 20.11 -9.88 1.22
CA ASP A 136 19.73 -11.26 0.93
C ASP A 136 19.29 -11.34 -0.54
N ALA A 137 19.74 -12.38 -1.24
CA ALA A 137 19.30 -12.63 -2.61
C ALA A 137 17.87 -13.20 -2.66
N ALA A 138 17.27 -13.45 -1.49
CA ALA A 138 15.87 -13.84 -1.35
C ALA A 138 14.95 -12.62 -1.30
N ASP A 139 13.82 -12.71 -2.00
CA ASP A 139 12.77 -11.70 -1.95
C ASP A 139 12.16 -11.63 -0.54
N PRO A 140 11.89 -10.43 0.01
CA PRO A 140 11.25 -10.31 1.31
C PRO A 140 9.78 -10.71 1.20
N GLU A 141 9.45 -11.85 1.81
CA GLU A 141 8.11 -12.43 1.87
C GLU A 141 7.57 -12.33 3.30
N ASN A 142 6.34 -11.87 3.45
CA ASN A 142 5.67 -11.75 4.74
C ASN A 142 4.16 -12.00 4.64
N LEU A 143 3.69 -12.56 3.53
CA LEU A 143 2.31 -13.00 3.28
C LEU A 143 2.31 -14.45 2.79
#